data_AF-A0A1M5KSY3-F1
#
_entry.id   AF-A0A1M5KSY3-F1
#
_cell.length_a   1.000
_cell.length_b   1.000
_cell.length_c   1.000
_cell.angle_alpha   90.00
_cell.angle_beta   90.00
_cell.angle_gamma   90.00
#
_symmetry.space_group_name_H-M   'P 1'
#
loop_
_entity.id
_entity.type
_entity.pdbx_description
1 polymer ?
#
loop_
_entity_poly.entity_id
_entity_poly.type
_entity_poly.pdbx_seq_one_letter_code
_entity_poly.pdbx_strand_id
1 'polypeptide(L)'
;MLWRYRRHVHTITAENGTEFCAHESIALKLKAEVYFANPYASWECGLNENFNGLLRQYIPKGTDLRTVTDEEIAKVQRSLNLRSRKCLGYRQPAVVFDELRSAA
;
A
#
# COMPACT_ATOMS: atom_id res chain seq x y z
N MET A 1 -3.75 -2.94 -9.70
CA MET A 1 -3.56 -1.60 -10.28
C MET A 1 -4.55 -0.60 -9.69
N LEU A 2 -4.07 0.57 -9.25
CA LEU A 2 -4.87 1.65 -8.64
C LEU A 2 -5.93 2.26 -9.57
N TRP A 3 -5.81 2.03 -10.88
CA TRP A 3 -6.78 2.49 -11.88
C TRP A 3 -8.24 2.17 -11.53
N ARG A 4 -8.51 0.99 -10.95
CA ARG A 4 -9.86 0.57 -10.52
C ARG A 4 -10.46 1.48 -9.45
N TYR A 5 -9.61 2.18 -8.70
CA TYR A 5 -9.98 3.07 -7.60
C TYR A 5 -9.70 4.54 -7.94
N ARG A 6 -9.52 4.88 -9.23
CA ARG A 6 -9.17 6.24 -9.66
C ARG A 6 -10.08 7.34 -9.11
N ARG A 7 -11.38 7.06 -8.91
CA ARG A 7 -12.33 8.03 -8.35
C ARG A 7 -12.13 8.28 -6.85
N HIS A 8 -11.44 7.37 -6.17
CA HIS A 8 -11.25 7.34 -4.71
C HIS A 8 -9.80 7.63 -4.30
N VAL A 9 -8.87 7.72 -5.25
CA VAL A 9 -7.45 8.05 -5.01
C VAL A 9 -7.25 9.54 -5.30
N HIS A 10 -7.22 10.35 -4.25
CA HIS A 10 -7.02 11.80 -4.37
C HIS A 10 -5.56 12.20 -4.29
N THR A 11 -4.80 11.54 -3.42
CA THR A 11 -3.38 11.83 -3.18
C THR A 11 -2.59 10.54 -3.03
N ILE A 12 -1.29 10.60 -3.30
CA ILE A 12 -0.33 9.52 -3.09
C ILE A 12 0.88 10.10 -2.38
N THR A 13 1.34 9.44 -1.32
CA THR A 13 2.59 9.78 -0.64
C THR A 13 3.63 8.70 -0.92
N ALA A 14 4.82 9.09 -1.34
CA ALA A 14 5.92 8.18 -1.67
C ALA A 14 7.23 8.59 -0.97
N GLU A 15 8.16 7.64 -0.91
CA GLU A 15 9.54 7.92 -0.53
C GLU A 15 10.38 8.34 -1.75
N ASN A 16 11.60 8.82 -1.51
CA ASN A 16 12.48 9.36 -2.56
C ASN A 16 13.24 8.27 -3.35
N GLY A 17 12.68 7.05 -3.44
CA GLY A 17 13.24 5.95 -4.23
C GLY A 17 13.13 6.20 -5.74
N THR A 18 14.10 5.70 -6.51
CA THR A 18 14.12 5.89 -7.98
C THR A 18 13.00 5.14 -8.70
N GLU A 19 12.41 4.13 -8.05
CA GLU A 19 11.20 3.45 -8.50
C GLU A 19 9.99 4.39 -8.62
N PHE A 20 10.02 5.56 -7.96
CA PHE A 20 8.98 6.59 -8.03
C PHE A 20 9.29 7.72 -9.02
N CYS A 21 10.36 7.65 -9.82
CA CYS A 21 10.68 8.71 -10.79
C CYS A 21 9.54 9.02 -11.77
N ALA A 22 8.70 8.02 -12.11
CA ALA A 22 7.54 8.18 -13.00
C ALA A 22 6.29 8.81 -12.34
N HIS A 23 6.41 9.38 -11.13
CA HIS A 23 5.30 9.92 -10.35
C HIS A 23 4.41 10.92 -11.10
N GLU A 24 4.97 11.84 -11.91
CA GLU A 24 4.19 12.81 -12.70
C GLU A 24 3.21 12.13 -13.66
N SER A 25 3.68 11.07 -14.34
CA SER A 25 2.85 10.30 -15.26
C SER A 25 1.74 9.55 -14.53
N ILE A 26 2.01 9.07 -13.31
CA ILE A 26 1.03 8.40 -12.46
C ILE A 26 -0.01 9.40 -11.97
N ALA A 27 0.43 10.57 -11.48
CA ALA A 27 -0.42 11.68 -11.04
C ALA A 27 -1.42 12.09 -12.13
N LEU A 28 -0.93 12.31 -13.35
CA LEU A 28 -1.75 12.68 -14.49
C LEU A 28 -2.82 11.62 -14.83
N LYS A 29 -2.42 10.35 -14.89
CA LYS A 29 -3.35 9.25 -15.24
C LYS A 29 -4.42 9.06 -14.17
N LEU A 30 -4.04 9.13 -12.90
CA LEU A 30 -4.95 8.96 -11.77
C LEU A 30 -5.76 10.23 -11.47
N LYS A 31 -5.36 11.41 -11.98
CA LYS A 31 -5.87 12.71 -11.54
C LYS A 31 -5.74 12.87 -10.02
N ALA A 32 -4.57 12.49 -9.51
CA ALA A 32 -4.23 12.52 -8.09
C ALA A 32 -2.96 13.36 -7.89
N GLU A 33 -2.84 13.98 -6.72
CA GLU A 33 -1.62 14.70 -6.33
C GLU A 33 -0.60 13.72 -5.73
N VAL A 34 0.70 13.96 -5.97
CA VAL A 34 1.77 13.12 -5.40
C VAL A 34 2.65 13.98 -4.51
N TYR A 35 2.89 13.48 -3.30
CA TYR A 35 3.77 14.08 -2.31
C TYR A 35 4.91 13.13 -1.97
N PHE A 36 6.06 13.70 -1.62
CA PHE A 36 7.22 12.95 -1.17
C PHE A 36 7.51 13.25 0.29
N ALA A 37 7.97 12.22 1.00
CA ALA A 37 8.54 12.40 2.32
C ALA A 37 9.77 13.31 2.25
N ASN A 38 9.96 14.13 3.29
CA ASN A 38 11.15 14.96 3.46
C ASN A 38 12.41 14.09 3.48
N PRO A 39 13.55 14.58 2.93
CA PRO A 39 14.80 13.85 3.00
C PRO A 39 15.15 13.46 4.44
N TYR A 40 15.57 12.20 4.63
CA TYR A 40 15.92 11.62 5.94
C TYR A 40 14.78 11.55 6.97
N ALA A 41 13.52 11.71 6.55
CA ALA A 41 12.34 11.64 7.42
C ALA A 41 11.53 10.35 7.21
N SER A 42 12.14 9.18 7.47
CA SER A 42 11.48 7.88 7.19
C SER A 42 10.16 7.68 7.97
N TRP A 43 10.01 8.34 9.12
CA TRP A 43 8.80 8.28 9.94
C TRP A 43 7.56 8.87 9.25
N GLU A 44 7.71 9.74 8.25
CA GLU A 44 6.59 10.28 7.46
C GLU A 44 5.88 9.21 6.62
N CYS A 45 6.55 8.07 6.41
CA CYS A 45 6.00 6.87 5.75
C CYS A 45 5.95 5.66 6.70
N GLY A 46 5.79 5.88 8.02
CA GLY A 46 5.83 4.79 9.01
C GLY A 46 4.80 3.67 8.80
N LEU A 47 3.69 3.95 8.10
CA LEU A 47 2.72 2.92 7.74
C LEU A 47 3.31 1.90 6.73
N ASN A 48 4.10 2.37 5.76
CA ASN A 48 4.76 1.51 4.77
C ASN A 48 5.76 0.59 5.45
N GLU A 49 6.56 1.11 6.38
CA GLU A 49 7.50 0.30 7.18
C GLU A 49 6.77 -0.75 8.02
N ASN A 50 5.65 -0.38 8.66
CA ASN A 50 4.83 -1.32 9.41
C ASN A 50 4.27 -2.44 8.51
N PHE A 51 3.75 -2.10 7.34
CA PHE A 51 3.24 -3.08 6.37
C PHE A 51 4.33 -3.97 5.80
N ASN A 52 5.52 -3.44 5.52
CA ASN A 52 6.68 -4.23 5.13
C ASN A 52 7.05 -5.25 6.21
N GLY A 53 7.05 -4.85 7.48
CA GLY A 53 7.27 -5.77 8.60
C GLY A 53 6.24 -6.90 8.68
N LEU A 54 4.97 -6.60 8.39
CA LEU A 54 3.90 -7.60 8.33
C LEU A 54 4.05 -8.55 7.14
N LEU A 55 4.44 -8.04 5.97
CA LEU A 55 4.73 -8.85 4.79
C LEU A 55 5.86 -9.84 5.07
N ARG A 56 6.88 -9.43 5.84
CA ARG A 56 8.00 -10.29 6.24
C ARG A 56 7.63 -11.45 7.16
N GLN A 57 6.44 -11.47 7.75
CA GLN A 57 5.91 -12.64 8.47
C GLN A 57 5.57 -13.79 7.50
N TYR A 58 5.33 -13.49 6.23
CA TYR A 58 4.99 -14.46 5.19
C TYR A 58 6.12 -14.71 4.20
N ILE A 59 6.91 -13.67 3.89
CA ILE A 59 8.05 -13.74 2.98
C ILE A 59 9.31 -13.34 3.75
N PRO A 60 10.00 -14.30 4.38
CA PRO A 60 11.17 -14.02 5.19
C PRO A 60 12.24 -13.21 4.46
N LYS A 61 13.10 -12.52 5.22
CA LYS A 61 14.25 -11.84 4.64
C LYS A 61 15.22 -12.88 4.06
N GLY A 62 15.72 -12.64 2.86
CA GLY A 62 16.61 -13.57 2.15
C GLY A 62 15.89 -14.60 1.26
N THR A 63 14.55 -14.63 1.25
CA THR A 63 13.80 -15.40 0.26
C THR A 63 14.11 -14.88 -1.15
N ASP A 64 14.43 -15.80 -2.07
CA ASP A 64 14.53 -15.49 -3.49
C ASP A 64 13.14 -15.12 -4.02
N LEU A 65 12.91 -13.84 -4.30
CA LEU A 65 11.60 -13.36 -4.74
C LEU A 65 11.18 -13.94 -6.10
N ARG A 66 12.12 -14.51 -6.88
CA ARG A 66 11.80 -15.18 -8.15
C ARG A 66 11.05 -16.50 -7.95
N THR A 67 11.15 -17.10 -6.76
CA THR A 67 10.44 -18.33 -6.43
C THR A 67 9.09 -18.06 -5.76
N VAL A 68 8.78 -16.79 -5.47
CA VAL A 68 7.50 -16.39 -4.89
C VAL A 68 6.51 -16.16 -6.02
N THR A 69 5.42 -16.91 -6.02
CA THR A 69 4.38 -16.87 -7.06
C THR A 69 3.39 -15.73 -6.84
N ASP A 70 2.74 -15.29 -7.91
CA ASP A 70 1.66 -14.30 -7.83
C ASP A 70 0.50 -14.79 -6.97
N GLU A 71 0.21 -16.10 -6.98
CA GLU A 71 -0.79 -16.73 -6.13
C GLU A 71 -0.44 -16.61 -4.64
N GLU A 72 0.83 -16.82 -4.28
CA GLU A 72 1.31 -16.64 -2.90
C GLU A 72 1.19 -15.17 -2.48
N ILE A 73 1.62 -14.23 -3.32
CA ILE A 73 1.47 -12.80 -3.06
C ILE A 73 -0.01 -12.44 -2.85
N ALA A 74 -0.91 -12.93 -3.71
CA ALA A 74 -2.34 -12.67 -3.59
C ALA A 74 -2.92 -13.24 -2.29
N LYS A 75 -2.48 -14.43 -1.86
CA LYS A 75 -2.89 -15.04 -0.59
C LYS A 75 -2.42 -14.23 0.61
N VAL A 76 -1.17 -13.75 0.59
CA VAL A 76 -0.62 -12.89 1.64
C VAL A 76 -1.35 -11.55 1.70
N GLN A 77 -1.57 -10.90 0.56
CA GLN A 77 -2.34 -9.66 0.47
C GLN A 77 -3.75 -9.83 1.05
N ARG A 78 -4.45 -10.90 0.68
CA ARG A 78 -5.78 -11.22 1.23
C ARG A 78 -5.72 -11.39 2.75
N SER A 79 -4.74 -12.13 3.25
CA SER A 79 -4.56 -12.34 4.69
C SER A 79 -4.32 -11.03 5.44
N LEU A 80 -3.49 -10.14 4.90
CA LEU A 80 -3.21 -8.83 5.51
C LEU A 80 -4.41 -7.87 5.48
N ASN A 81 -5.22 -7.92 4.42
CA ASN A 81 -6.42 -7.09 4.26
C ASN A 81 -7.62 -7.59 5.08
N LEU A 82 -7.67 -8.88 5.39
CA LEU A 82 -8.67 -9.47 6.31
C LEU A 82 -8.20 -9.48 7.77
N ARG A 83 -6.95 -9.14 8.05
CA ARG A 83 -6.43 -9.07 9.43
C ARG A 83 -6.95 -7.83 10.13
N SER A 84 -7.72 -8.04 11.21
CA SER A 84 -8.21 -6.98 12.10
C SER A 84 -7.10 -6.05 12.60
N ARG A 85 -7.35 -4.73 12.56
CA ARG A 85 -6.38 -3.71 12.98
C ARG A 85 -6.87 -2.92 14.18
N LYS A 86 -6.02 -2.76 15.20
CA LYS A 86 -6.34 -1.98 16.40
C LYS A 86 -6.73 -0.53 16.07
N CYS A 87 -6.04 0.10 15.12
CA CYS A 87 -6.35 1.47 14.67
C CYS A 87 -7.73 1.61 14.00
N LEU A 88 -8.33 0.50 13.55
CA LEU A 88 -9.67 0.45 12.99
C LEU A 88 -10.70 -0.13 13.96
N GLY A 89 -10.43 -0.10 15.27
CA GLY A 89 -11.30 -0.72 16.28
C GLY A 89 -11.42 -2.24 16.11
N TYR A 90 -10.33 -2.89 15.72
CA TYR A 90 -10.25 -4.32 15.41
C TYR A 90 -11.12 -4.77 14.22
N ARG A 91 -11.56 -3.83 13.38
CA ARG A 91 -12.21 -4.13 12.10
C ARG A 91 -11.18 -4.51 11.04
N GLN A 92 -11.64 -5.21 10.01
CA GLN A 92 -10.80 -5.63 8.89
C GLN A 92 -10.62 -4.47 7.90
N PRO A 93 -9.40 -4.17 7.43
CA PRO A 93 -9.15 -3.12 6.44
C PRO A 93 -10.01 -3.26 5.19
N ALA A 94 -10.20 -4.49 4.68
CA ALA A 94 -11.03 -4.74 3.50
C ALA A 94 -12.48 -4.27 3.67
N VAL A 95 -13.07 -4.51 4.85
CA VAL A 95 -14.45 -4.12 5.15
C VAL A 95 -14.56 -2.60 5.27
N VAL A 96 -13.67 -1.98 6.05
CA VAL A 96 -13.66 -0.52 6.23
C VAL A 96 -13.45 0.20 4.91
N PHE A 97 -12.54 -0.31 4.07
CA PHE A 97 -12.29 0.25 2.75
C PHE A 97 -13.52 0.19 1.85
N ASP A 98 -14.24 -0.94 1.85
CA ASP A 98 -15.43 -1.11 1.01
C ASP A 98 -16.59 -0.20 1.43
N GLU A 99 -16.77 -0.01 2.74
CA GLU A 99 -17.76 0.92 3.29
C GLU A 99 -17.47 2.37 2.88
N LEU A 100 -16.23 2.82 3.08
CA LEU A 100 -15.82 4.18 2.72
C LEU A 100 -15.93 4.41 1.21
N ARG A 101 -15.57 3.41 0.41
CA ARG A 101 -15.67 3.46 -1.05
C ARG A 101 -17.12 3.51 -1.54
N SER A 102 -18.04 2.88 -0.82
CA SER A 102 -19.46 2.83 -1.20
C SER A 102 -20.23 4.07 -0.75
N ALA A 103 -19.72 4.79 0.26
CA ALA A 103 -20.30 6.03 0.76
C ALA A 103 -19.87 7.28 -0.04
N ALA A 104 -18.81 7.19 -0.84
CA ALA A 104 -18.24 8.25 -1.67
C ALA A 104 -18.70 8.16 -3.13
#